data_AF-A0A7Z3C7E7-F1
#
_entry.id   AF-A0A7Z3C7E7-F1
#
_cell.length_a   1.000
_cell.length_b   1.000
_cell.length_c   1.000
_cell.angle_alpha   90.00
_cell.angle_beta   90.00
_cell.angle_gamma   90.00
#
_symmetry.space_group_name_H-M   'P 1'
#
loop_
_entity.id
_entity.type
_entity.pdbx_description
1 polymer ?
#
loop_
_entity_poly.entity_id
_entity_poly.type
_entity_poly.pdbx_seq_one_letter_code
_entity_poly.pdbx_strand_id
1 'polypeptide(L)'
;MSDITFPGAINGVITCLSDPMNGIRVKIGPLTGAQIGGVLKITWQGYSDPSGTVPIPGTQTSRNHFITQNDVDNGLEKTIGDWHAHIKPIQTGSARVGYTINGGGEKNALAAVRLLNPIGQSCDEV
;
A
#
# COMPACT_ATOMS: atom_id res chain seq x y z
N MET A 1 -17.55 -0.41 7.21
CA MET A 1 -16.72 -0.65 6.00
C MET A 1 -15.29 -0.76 6.46
N SER A 2 -14.50 -1.72 5.98
CA SER A 2 -13.08 -1.78 6.34
C SER A 2 -12.31 -0.68 5.61
N ASP A 3 -11.65 0.18 6.38
CA ASP A 3 -10.82 1.28 5.89
C ASP A 3 -9.38 0.80 5.65
N ILE A 4 -8.74 1.32 4.60
CA ILE A 4 -7.31 1.10 4.31
C ILE A 4 -6.54 2.30 4.85
N THR A 5 -5.52 2.03 5.66
CA THR A 5 -4.66 3.05 6.26
C THR A 5 -3.18 2.67 6.09
N PHE A 6 -2.31 3.68 6.24
CA PHE A 6 -0.87 3.54 6.08
C PHE A 6 -0.18 3.91 7.41
N PRO A 7 0.02 2.96 8.34
CA PRO A 7 0.51 3.26 9.69
C PRO A 7 1.88 3.95 9.74
N GLY A 8 2.73 3.72 8.73
CA GLY A 8 4.03 4.38 8.61
C GLY A 8 3.98 5.77 7.99
N ALA A 9 2.86 6.17 7.37
CA ALA A 9 2.75 7.46 6.70
C ALA A 9 2.69 8.61 7.71
N ILE A 10 3.43 9.68 7.45
CA ILE A 10 3.45 10.88 8.28
C ILE A 10 2.49 11.89 7.65
N ASN A 11 1.43 12.28 8.38
CA ASN A 11 0.37 13.15 7.88
C ASN A 11 -0.26 12.66 6.55
N GLY A 12 -0.40 11.34 6.39
CA GLY A 12 -0.94 10.73 5.17
C GLY A 12 0.03 10.68 3.98
N VAL A 13 1.30 11.02 4.19
CA VAL A 13 2.35 11.00 3.17
C VAL A 13 3.39 9.92 3.52
N ILE A 14 3.68 9.07 2.54
CA ILE A 14 4.79 8.12 2.60
C ILE A 14 6.08 8.89 2.31
N THR A 15 6.97 8.91 3.29
CA THR A 15 8.27 9.60 3.20
C THR A 15 9.39 8.63 3.62
N CYS A 16 10.65 9.06 3.58
CA CYS A 16 11.75 8.23 4.09
C CYS A 16 11.61 7.88 5.59
N LEU A 17 10.92 8.72 6.38
CA LEU A 17 10.61 8.44 7.79
C LEU A 17 9.58 7.31 7.97
N SER A 18 8.88 6.94 6.89
CA SER A 18 7.93 5.83 6.88
C SER A 18 8.61 4.46 6.79
N ASP A 19 9.95 4.42 6.69
CA ASP A 19 10.77 3.24 6.44
C ASP A 19 10.36 2.45 5.16
N PRO A 20 10.27 3.13 4.00
CA PRO A 20 9.76 2.52 2.77
C PRO A 20 10.71 1.49 2.16
N MET A 21 11.97 1.45 2.60
CA MET A 21 12.98 0.49 2.13
C MET A 21 12.64 -0.94 2.53
N ASN A 22 11.91 -1.12 3.64
CA ASN A 22 11.43 -2.43 4.09
C ASN A 22 10.04 -2.78 3.53
N GLY A 23 9.54 -2.00 2.56
CA GLY A 23 8.19 -2.10 2.03
C GLY A 23 7.20 -1.20 2.76
N ILE A 24 5.99 -1.05 2.21
CA ILE A 24 4.95 -0.21 2.80
C ILE A 24 4.02 -1.03 3.67
N ARG A 25 3.90 -0.62 4.94
CA ARG A 25 2.90 -1.15 5.87
C ARG A 25 1.52 -0.64 5.51
N VAL A 26 0.62 -1.56 5.25
CA VAL A 26 -0.79 -1.32 4.94
C VAL A 26 -1.61 -2.00 6.02
N LYS A 27 -2.50 -1.24 6.65
CA LYS A 27 -3.49 -1.75 7.58
C LYS A 27 -4.87 -1.70 6.95
N ILE A 28 -5.53 -2.85 6.92
CA ILE A 28 -6.93 -2.99 6.52
C ILE A 28 -7.72 -3.24 7.80
N GLY A 29 -8.75 -2.43 8.06
CA GLY A 29 -9.61 -2.57 9.24
C GLY A 29 -10.36 -3.91 9.28
N PRO A 30 -11.16 -4.14 10.34
CA PRO A 30 -11.93 -5.36 10.51
C PRO A 30 -12.71 -5.78 9.25
N LEU A 31 -12.55 -7.04 8.86
CA LEU A 31 -13.22 -7.64 7.70
C LEU A 31 -14.58 -8.22 8.10
N THR A 32 -15.40 -7.44 8.81
CA THR A 32 -16.70 -7.88 9.33
C THR A 32 -17.57 -8.48 8.24
N GLY A 33 -18.03 -9.72 8.44
CA GLY A 33 -18.86 -10.46 7.47
C GLY A 33 -18.10 -11.12 6.33
N ALA A 34 -16.76 -11.02 6.29
CA ALA A 34 -15.97 -11.76 5.33
C ALA A 34 -15.93 -13.26 5.65
N GLN A 35 -15.90 -14.09 4.62
CA GLN A 35 -15.79 -15.54 4.77
C GLN A 35 -14.39 -15.95 5.22
N ILE A 36 -14.30 -16.65 6.35
CA ILE A 36 -13.06 -17.27 6.83
C ILE A 36 -12.60 -18.30 5.80
N GLY A 37 -11.29 -18.31 5.51
CA GLY A 37 -10.68 -19.09 4.44
C GLY A 37 -10.82 -18.46 3.05
N GLY A 38 -11.58 -17.36 2.91
CA GLY A 38 -11.65 -16.59 1.68
C GLY A 38 -10.31 -15.97 1.30
N VAL A 39 -10.12 -15.66 0.03
CA VAL A 39 -8.89 -15.04 -0.48
C VAL A 39 -9.04 -13.53 -0.48
N LEU A 40 -8.26 -12.88 0.38
CA LEU A 40 -8.01 -11.45 0.32
C LEU A 40 -6.82 -11.19 -0.60
N LYS A 41 -7.04 -10.52 -1.73
CA LYS A 41 -5.96 -10.07 -2.62
C LYS A 41 -5.72 -8.59 -2.40
N ILE A 42 -4.53 -8.24 -1.93
CA ILE A 42 -4.08 -6.86 -1.74
C ILE A 42 -3.23 -6.47 -2.95
N THR A 43 -3.52 -5.32 -3.54
CA THR A 43 -2.82 -4.77 -4.71
C THR A 43 -2.09 -3.49 -4.34
N TRP A 44 -0.99 -3.22 -5.04
CA TRP A 44 -0.21 -2.00 -4.95
C TRP A 44 0.09 -1.50 -6.37
N GLN A 45 -0.02 -0.19 -6.59
CA GLN A 45 0.37 0.48 -7.82
C GLN A 45 0.95 1.87 -7.50
N GLY A 46 2.14 2.16 -8.01
CA GLY A 46 2.74 3.49 -7.97
C GLY A 46 2.32 4.37 -9.13
N TYR A 47 2.22 5.67 -8.90
CA TYR A 47 1.82 6.68 -9.88
C TYR A 47 2.76 7.88 -9.81
N SER A 48 3.08 8.46 -10.97
CA SER A 48 3.95 9.63 -11.06
C SER A 48 3.23 10.95 -10.73
N ASP A 49 1.90 10.90 -10.60
CA ASP A 49 1.08 12.06 -10.29
C ASP A 49 0.38 11.91 -8.91
N PRO A 50 0.05 13.02 -8.25
CA PRO A 50 -0.64 12.98 -6.95
C PRO A 50 -2.07 12.43 -7.02
N SER A 51 -2.72 12.43 -8.19
CA SER A 51 -4.12 12.00 -8.36
C SER A 51 -4.28 10.50 -8.62
N GLY A 52 -3.17 9.77 -8.83
CA GLY A 52 -3.18 8.34 -9.06
C GLY A 52 -3.80 7.97 -10.41
N THR A 53 -3.40 8.69 -11.47
CA THR A 53 -3.96 8.56 -12.83
C THR A 53 -2.92 8.09 -13.86
N VAL A 54 -1.65 8.39 -13.64
CA VAL A 54 -0.51 8.03 -14.50
C VAL A 54 0.30 6.93 -13.82
N PRO A 55 -0.02 5.65 -14.06
CA PRO A 55 0.67 4.54 -13.43
C PRO A 55 2.12 4.46 -13.89
N ILE A 56 3.03 4.15 -12.96
CA ILE A 56 4.43 3.88 -13.29
C ILE A 56 4.55 2.39 -13.64
N PRO A 57 4.93 2.03 -14.88
CA PRO A 57 5.10 0.65 -15.30
C PRO A 57 6.07 -0.11 -14.40
N GLY A 58 5.77 -1.38 -14.12
CA GLY A 58 6.62 -2.23 -13.27
C GLY A 58 6.44 -2.03 -11.76
N THR A 59 5.76 -0.97 -11.32
CA THR A 59 5.51 -0.78 -9.88
C THR A 59 4.33 -1.60 -9.34
N GLN A 60 3.53 -2.23 -10.21
CA GLN A 60 2.39 -3.01 -9.79
C GLN A 60 2.80 -4.30 -9.08
N THR A 61 2.20 -4.59 -7.92
CA THR A 61 2.37 -5.89 -7.27
C THR A 61 1.11 -6.30 -6.51
N SER A 62 1.05 -7.56 -6.06
CA SER A 62 -0.05 -8.03 -5.23
C SER A 62 0.40 -9.12 -4.26
N ARG A 63 -0.34 -9.26 -3.16
CA ARG A 63 -0.19 -10.35 -2.19
C ARG A 63 -1.55 -10.95 -1.87
N ASN A 64 -1.59 -12.27 -1.79
CA ASN A 64 -2.76 -13.00 -1.33
C ASN A 64 -2.63 -13.34 0.16
N HIS A 65 -3.75 -13.32 0.87
CA HIS A 65 -3.87 -13.71 2.27
C HIS A 65 -5.18 -14.47 2.46
N PHE A 66 -5.14 -15.60 3.16
CA PHE A 66 -6.35 -16.32 3.53
C PHE A 66 -6.95 -15.71 4.79
N ILE A 67 -8.21 -15.30 4.71
CA ILE A 67 -8.91 -14.62 5.80
C ILE A 67 -9.04 -15.55 7.00
N THR A 68 -8.60 -15.08 8.16
CA THR A 68 -8.72 -15.73 9.45
C THR A 68 -9.80 -15.05 10.30
N GLN A 69 -10.22 -15.70 11.39
CA GLN A 69 -11.14 -15.09 12.35
C GLN A 69 -10.57 -13.76 12.91
N ASN A 70 -9.27 -13.71 13.20
CA ASN A 70 -8.63 -12.48 13.68
C ASN A 70 -8.74 -11.33 12.68
N ASP A 71 -8.66 -11.61 11.37
CA ASP A 71 -8.79 -10.56 10.35
C ASP A 71 -10.23 -10.01 10.28
N VAL A 72 -11.22 -10.85 10.56
CA VAL A 72 -12.63 -10.44 10.63
C VAL A 72 -12.85 -9.51 11.83
N ASP A 73 -12.26 -9.84 12.98
CA ASP A 73 -12.50 -9.14 14.24
C ASP A 73 -11.65 -7.87 14.38
N ASN A 74 -10.36 -7.96 14.03
CA ASN A 74 -9.35 -6.93 14.29
C ASN A 74 -8.78 -6.28 13.03
N GLY A 75 -9.04 -6.86 11.86
CA GLY A 75 -8.37 -6.49 10.61
C GLY A 75 -6.98 -7.10 10.52
N LEU A 76 -6.19 -6.59 9.59
CA LEU A 76 -4.85 -7.09 9.33
C LEU A 76 -3.88 -5.98 8.93
N GLU A 77 -2.60 -6.22 9.18
CA GLU A 77 -1.51 -5.39 8.71
C GLU A 77 -0.58 -6.25 7.84
N LYS A 78 -0.19 -5.74 6.68
CA LYS A 78 0.71 -6.40 5.74
C LYS A 78 1.69 -5.40 5.16
N THR A 79 2.91 -5.88 4.93
CA THR A 79 3.92 -5.14 4.18
C THR A 79 3.84 -5.52 2.70
N ILE A 80 3.76 -4.52 1.82
CA ILE A 80 3.67 -4.70 0.37
C ILE A 80 4.69 -3.82 -0.36
N GLY A 81 5.08 -4.26 -1.56
CA GLY A 81 6.08 -3.56 -2.36
C GLY A 81 7.50 -3.98 -2.00
N ASP A 82 8.34 -3.97 -3.03
CA ASP A 82 9.79 -4.08 -2.92
C ASP A 82 10.33 -2.66 -3.12
N TRP A 83 11.38 -2.30 -2.38
CA TRP A 83 11.94 -0.97 -2.45
C TRP A 83 12.35 -0.59 -3.88
N HIS A 84 13.17 -1.40 -4.54
CA HIS A 84 13.75 -1.06 -5.82
C HIS A 84 12.74 -1.14 -6.97
N ALA A 85 11.87 -2.15 -6.96
CA ALA A 85 10.94 -2.39 -8.07
C ALA A 85 9.63 -1.60 -7.95
N HIS A 86 9.06 -1.50 -6.74
CA HIS A 86 7.68 -1.08 -6.57
C HIS A 86 7.51 0.29 -5.90
N ILE A 87 8.53 0.77 -5.17
CA ILE A 87 8.42 1.96 -4.30
C ILE A 87 9.35 3.08 -4.75
N LYS A 88 10.68 2.85 -4.81
CA LYS A 88 11.71 3.81 -5.23
C LYS A 88 11.37 4.50 -6.57
N PRO A 89 10.85 3.81 -7.60
CA PRO A 89 10.51 4.46 -8.86
C PRO A 89 9.43 5.55 -8.76
N ILE A 90 8.64 5.56 -7.69
CA ILE A 90 7.59 6.58 -7.48
C ILE A 90 8.21 7.96 -7.26
N GLN A 91 9.35 8.02 -6.56
CA GLN A 91 10.03 9.27 -6.21
C GLN A 91 9.08 10.28 -5.55
N THR A 92 8.44 11.14 -6.34
CA THR A 92 7.35 12.02 -5.92
C THR A 92 6.09 11.73 -6.73
N GLY A 93 5.00 11.39 -6.06
CA GLY A 93 3.75 11.01 -6.73
C GLY A 93 2.73 10.48 -5.74
N SER A 94 2.08 9.38 -6.09
CA SER A 94 1.14 8.69 -5.21
C SER A 94 1.23 7.18 -5.34
N ALA A 95 0.68 6.47 -4.37
CA ALA A 95 0.52 5.02 -4.41
C ALA A 95 -0.90 4.63 -4.04
N ARG A 96 -1.49 3.74 -4.83
CA ARG A 96 -2.81 3.16 -4.54
C ARG A 96 -2.62 1.77 -3.98
N VAL A 97 -3.27 1.52 -2.84
CA VAL A 97 -3.46 0.18 -2.31
C VAL A 97 -4.91 -0.19 -2.50
N GLY A 98 -5.13 -1.34 -3.12
CA GLY A 98 -6.45 -1.94 -3.28
C GLY A 98 -6.54 -3.27 -2.54
N TYR A 99 -7.77 -3.70 -2.24
CA TYR A 99 -8.02 -5.08 -1.92
C TYR A 99 -9.36 -5.59 -2.47
N THR A 100 -9.41 -6.88 -2.76
CA THR A 100 -10.65 -7.61 -3.09
C THR A 100 -10.76 -8.84 -2.21
N ILE A 101 -11.99 -9.25 -1.89
CA ILE A 101 -12.28 -10.51 -1.18
C ILE A 101 -12.99 -11.42 -2.15
N ASN A 102 -12.42 -12.60 -2.43
CA ASN A 102 -12.94 -13.59 -3.38
C ASN A 102 -13.26 -13.00 -4.77
N GLY A 103 -12.50 -11.99 -5.22
CA GLY A 103 -12.73 -11.31 -6.49
C GLY A 103 -13.96 -10.39 -6.54
N GLY A 104 -14.56 -10.08 -5.38
CA GLY A 104 -15.62 -9.09 -5.28
C GLY A 104 -15.15 -7.65 -5.52
N GLY A 105 -16.00 -6.67 -5.17
CA GLY A 105 -15.71 -5.25 -5.37
C GLY A 105 -14.40 -4.80 -4.72
N GLU A 106 -13.59 -4.05 -5.49
CA GLU A 106 -12.34 -3.49 -5.00
C GLU A 106 -12.60 -2.30 -4.09
N LYS A 107 -11.94 -2.31 -2.92
CA LYS A 107 -11.77 -1.10 -2.11
C LYS A 107 -10.34 -0.65 -2.24
N ASN A 108 -10.13 0.66 -2.30
CA ASN A 108 -8.79 1.21 -2.41
C ASN A 108 -8.62 2.50 -1.62
N ALA A 109 -7.38 2.83 -1.33
CA ALA A 109 -6.95 4.10 -0.77
C ALA A 109 -5.69 4.59 -1.49
N LEU A 110 -5.56 5.91 -1.57
CA LEU A 110 -4.42 6.58 -2.19
C LEU A 110 -3.60 7.28 -1.11
N ALA A 111 -2.29 7.11 -1.14
CA ALA A 111 -1.35 7.87 -0.31
C ALA A 111 -0.42 8.70 -1.20
N ALA A 112 -0.12 9.91 -0.76
CA ALA A 112 0.94 10.71 -1.39
C ALA A 112 2.30 10.11 -1.06
N VAL A 113 3.24 10.19 -2.00
CA VAL A 113 4.59 9.64 -1.87
C VAL A 113 5.61 10.73 -2.14
N ARG A 114 6.59 10.88 -1.24
CA ARG A 114 7.71 11.83 -1.33
C ARG A 114 8.99 11.19 -0.79
N LEU A 115 9.75 10.57 -1.67
CA LEU A 115 10.95 9.79 -1.34
C LEU A 115 12.26 10.53 -1.64
N LEU A 116 12.18 11.73 -2.22
CA LEU A 116 13.35 12.54 -2.52
C LEU A 116 13.55 13.63 -1.46
N ASN A 117 14.80 13.84 -1.07
CA ASN A 117 15.20 14.98 -0.25
C ASN A 117 15.32 16.26 -1.11
N PRO A 118 15.57 17.45 -0.51
CA PRO A 118 15.65 18.72 -1.25
C PRO A 118 16.73 18.78 -2.34
N ILE A 119 17.73 17.90 -2.29
CA ILE A 119 18.81 17.82 -3.29
C ILE A 119 18.64 16.65 -4.28
N GLY A 120 17.49 15.94 -4.21
CA GLY A 120 17.11 14.92 -5.18
C GLY A 120 17.57 13.49 -4.88
N GLN A 121 18.13 13.22 -3.70
CA GLN A 121 18.54 11.87 -3.30
C GLN A 121 17.36 11.07 -2.75
N SER A 122 17.31 9.77 -3.04
CA SER A 122 16.31 8.86 -2.48
C SER A 122 16.69 8.37 -1.08
N CYS A 123 15.74 7.76 -0.37
CA CYS A 123 15.90 7.34 1.03
C CYS A 123 17.09 6.41 1.32
N ASP A 124 17.57 5.67 0.33
CA ASP A 124 18.72 4.75 0.40
C ASP A 124 20.07 5.41 0.07
N GLU A 125 20.06 6.70 -0.28
CA GLU A 125 21.23 7.50 -0.68
C GLU A 125 21.56 8.59 0.37
N VAL A 126 20.85 8.59 1.50
CA VAL A 126 20.99 9.56 2.61
C VAL A 126 21.73 8.95 3.79
#